data_AF-A0A6L6WX44-F1
#
_entry.id   AF-A0A6L6WX44-F1
#
_cell.length_a   1.000
_cell.length_b   1.000
_cell.length_c   1.000
_cell.angle_alpha   90.00
_cell.angle_beta   90.00
_cell.angle_gamma   90.00
#
_symmetry.space_group_name_H-M   'P 1'
#
loop_
_entity.id
_entity.type
_entity.pdbx_description
1 polymer ?
#
loop_
_entity_poly.entity_id
_entity_poly.type
_entity_poly.pdbx_seq_one_letter_code
_entity_poly.pdbx_strand_id
1 'polypeptide(L)'
;MRAVGVLGGGADYPDRYGFFATLTLPDIEGAFDEAARALDELGADGIVLLANQHGTYLGDPAFEPLMAELGRRGTTVFIHPAELPGPLVPGLPPYAADFLLDTTRAAMNLVLSGTTTRHPGIRIILSHGGGFLPYAARRIALALQAHQQISDIQPVMSHETILTELRRFYFDTALSANPDTLPTLLAFADPTHITFGSDFPYATPEMSAYFTQQLDAYPLDDAQRTAIDHGNAQALFPRLTR
;
A
#
# COMPACT_ATOMS: atom_id res chain seq x y z
N MET A 1 13.64 7.32 -15.86
CA MET A 1 13.72 7.97 -14.54
C MET A 1 12.73 7.23 -13.66
N ARG A 2 13.19 6.46 -12.67
CA ARG A 2 12.31 5.73 -11.75
C ARG A 2 11.68 6.71 -10.76
N ALA A 3 10.41 6.54 -10.42
CA ALA A 3 9.77 7.33 -9.39
C ALA A 3 10.37 6.97 -8.03
N VAL A 4 11.14 7.89 -7.44
CA VAL A 4 11.70 7.76 -6.09
C VAL A 4 10.97 8.78 -5.23
N GLY A 5 10.30 8.32 -4.18
CA GLY A 5 9.61 9.20 -3.24
C GLY A 5 10.60 10.20 -2.61
N VAL A 6 10.23 11.48 -2.57
CA VAL A 6 11.04 12.51 -1.91
C VAL A 6 10.16 13.31 -0.95
N LEU A 7 10.61 13.37 0.31
CA LEU A 7 10.15 14.32 1.31
C LEU A 7 10.93 15.63 1.13
N GLY A 8 10.26 16.69 0.68
CA GLY A 8 10.81 18.06 0.61
C GLY A 8 11.51 18.42 -0.71
N GLY A 9 11.14 19.57 -1.28
CA GLY A 9 11.70 20.11 -2.54
C GLY A 9 10.81 19.98 -3.77
N GLY A 10 9.57 19.47 -3.62
CA GLY A 10 8.65 19.25 -4.74
C GLY A 10 8.29 20.50 -5.55
N ALA A 11 8.22 21.67 -4.90
CA ALA A 11 7.87 22.92 -5.56
C ALA A 11 8.94 23.41 -6.56
N ASP A 12 10.21 23.07 -6.33
CA ASP A 12 11.33 23.50 -7.18
C ASP A 12 11.50 22.61 -8.42
N TYR A 13 10.95 21.39 -8.40
CA TYR A 13 10.97 20.45 -9.54
C TYR A 13 9.62 19.71 -9.67
N PRO A 14 8.52 20.42 -9.97
CA PRO A 14 7.17 19.88 -9.93
C PRO A 14 6.94 18.75 -10.94
N ASP A 15 7.67 18.73 -12.06
CA ASP A 15 7.57 17.68 -13.08
C ASP A 15 8.41 16.43 -12.73
N ARG A 16 9.24 16.51 -11.67
CA ARG A 16 10.12 15.42 -11.22
C ARG A 16 9.68 14.80 -9.90
N TYR A 17 9.02 15.59 -9.05
CA TYR A 17 8.62 15.17 -7.71
C TYR A 17 7.13 15.37 -7.51
N GLY A 18 6.52 14.31 -6.97
CA GLY A 18 5.22 14.36 -6.34
C GLY A 18 5.34 14.12 -4.85
N PHE A 19 4.22 14.26 -4.14
CA PHE A 19 4.19 14.00 -2.72
C PHE A 19 2.86 13.41 -2.29
N PHE A 20 2.94 12.56 -1.27
CA PHE A 20 1.79 12.14 -0.49
C PHE A 20 1.71 13.01 0.76
N ALA A 21 0.51 13.50 1.10
CA ALA A 21 0.31 14.17 2.38
C ALA A 21 0.03 13.16 3.50
N THR A 22 0.49 13.47 4.71
CA THR A 22 0.13 12.75 5.93
C THR A 22 -1.10 13.38 6.57
N LEU A 23 -1.95 12.60 7.23
CA LEU A 23 -3.12 13.11 7.94
C LEU A 23 -2.95 13.01 9.46
N THR A 24 -3.74 13.78 10.19
CA THR A 24 -3.68 13.91 11.66
C THR A 24 -4.43 12.81 12.42
N LEU A 25 -4.42 11.57 11.91
CA LEU A 25 -5.07 10.47 12.62
C LEU A 25 -4.48 10.30 14.05
N PRO A 26 -5.30 9.97 15.06
CA PRO A 26 -6.71 9.56 14.96
C PRO A 26 -7.74 10.71 15.00
N ASP A 27 -7.31 11.98 14.92
CA ASP A 27 -8.25 13.12 14.81
C ASP A 27 -8.90 13.12 13.42
N ILE A 28 -10.15 12.68 13.35
CA ILE A 28 -10.90 12.52 12.10
C ILE A 28 -11.27 13.87 11.50
N GLU A 29 -11.71 14.82 12.31
CA GLU A 29 -12.09 16.16 11.82
C GLU A 29 -10.85 16.86 11.24
N GLY A 30 -9.74 16.86 11.98
CA GLY A 30 -8.47 17.37 11.49
C GLY A 30 -7.96 16.64 10.25
N ALA A 31 -8.13 15.32 10.17
CA ALA A 31 -7.71 14.53 9.01
C ALA A 31 -8.54 14.87 7.76
N PHE A 32 -9.83 15.20 7.92
CA PHE A 32 -10.68 15.67 6.84
C PHE A 32 -10.23 17.02 6.30
N ASP A 33 -10.05 17.99 7.20
CA ASP A 33 -9.64 19.34 6.84
C ASP A 33 -8.26 19.31 6.17
N GLU A 34 -7.34 18.51 6.70
CA GLU A 34 -6.01 18.34 6.11
C GLU A 34 -6.05 17.60 4.77
N ALA A 35 -6.90 16.58 4.60
CA ALA A 35 -7.07 15.92 3.31
C ALA A 35 -7.59 16.88 2.25
N ALA A 36 -8.57 17.72 2.59
CA ALA A 36 -9.08 18.75 1.68
C ALA A 36 -7.99 19.76 1.32
N ARG A 37 -7.30 20.33 2.31
CA ARG A 37 -6.23 21.31 2.10
C ARG A 37 -5.08 20.72 1.27
N ALA A 38 -4.63 19.51 1.59
CA ALA A 38 -3.52 18.87 0.90
C ALA A 38 -3.85 18.54 -0.57
N LEU A 39 -5.02 17.98 -0.83
CA LEU A 39 -5.42 17.57 -2.18
C LEU A 39 -5.85 18.77 -3.04
N ASP A 40 -6.58 19.73 -2.47
CA ASP A 40 -7.22 20.81 -3.23
C ASP A 40 -6.33 22.06 -3.35
N GLU A 41 -5.53 22.37 -2.31
CA GLU A 41 -4.74 23.60 -2.26
C GLU A 41 -3.24 23.36 -2.48
N LEU A 42 -2.69 22.29 -1.89
CA LEU A 42 -1.26 21.98 -2.00
C LEU A 42 -0.91 21.12 -3.22
N GLY A 43 -1.91 20.50 -3.85
CA GLY A 43 -1.70 19.64 -5.02
C GLY A 43 -1.01 18.31 -4.68
N ALA A 44 -1.30 17.74 -3.51
CA ALA A 44 -0.82 16.40 -3.15
C ALA A 44 -1.29 15.36 -4.17
N ASP A 45 -0.40 14.44 -4.55
CA ASP A 45 -0.70 13.38 -5.52
C ASP A 45 -1.44 12.19 -4.88
N GLY A 46 -1.49 12.16 -3.55
CA GLY A 46 -2.22 11.17 -2.76
C GLY A 46 -2.05 11.42 -1.27
N ILE A 47 -2.53 10.46 -0.47
CA ILE A 47 -2.38 10.46 0.98
C ILE A 47 -1.54 9.25 1.42
N VAL A 48 -0.62 9.43 2.36
CA VAL A 48 0.05 8.32 3.05
C VAL A 48 -0.59 8.12 4.42
N LEU A 49 -0.99 6.88 4.71
CA LEU A 49 -1.55 6.48 5.99
C LEU A 49 -0.71 5.35 6.58
N LEU A 50 -0.58 5.36 7.90
CA LEU A 50 -0.09 4.18 8.61
C LEU A 50 -1.14 3.07 8.56
N ALA A 51 -0.69 1.83 8.42
CA ALA A 51 -1.49 0.62 8.38
C ALA A 51 -2.42 0.49 9.62
N ASN A 52 -1.95 0.95 10.77
CA ASN A 52 -2.74 1.07 11.98
C ASN A 52 -2.39 2.35 12.76
N GLN A 53 -3.31 2.77 13.63
CA GLN A 53 -3.18 3.89 14.55
C GLN A 53 -3.26 3.34 15.98
N HIS A 54 -2.11 3.02 16.58
CA HIS A 54 -2.03 2.41 17.91
C HIS A 54 -2.88 1.13 18.06
N GLY A 55 -2.88 0.28 17.03
CA GLY A 55 -3.64 -0.97 16.97
C GLY A 55 -5.01 -0.88 16.31
N THR A 56 -5.54 0.33 16.08
CA THR A 56 -6.79 0.52 15.31
C THR A 56 -6.47 0.57 13.83
N TYR A 57 -6.95 -0.40 13.05
CA TYR A 57 -6.70 -0.49 11.62
C TYR A 57 -7.68 0.35 10.78
N LEU A 58 -7.30 0.68 9.55
CA LEU A 58 -8.03 1.60 8.65
C LEU A 58 -9.46 1.18 8.27
N GLY A 59 -9.83 -0.09 8.46
CA GLY A 59 -11.20 -0.60 8.28
C GLY A 59 -12.10 -0.44 9.51
N ASP A 60 -11.62 0.16 10.59
CA ASP A 60 -12.43 0.48 11.76
C ASP A 60 -13.55 1.49 11.40
N PRO A 61 -14.79 1.33 11.90
CA PRO A 61 -15.89 2.26 11.63
C PRO A 61 -15.58 3.72 11.98
N ALA A 62 -14.68 3.99 12.93
CA ALA A 62 -14.25 5.35 13.26
C ALA A 62 -13.56 6.06 12.09
N PHE A 63 -12.93 5.31 11.19
CA PHE A 63 -12.24 5.84 10.00
C PHE A 63 -13.12 5.84 8.75
N GLU A 64 -14.32 5.25 8.80
CA GLU A 64 -15.23 5.16 7.66
C GLU A 64 -15.54 6.52 7.01
N PRO A 65 -15.80 7.61 7.74
CA PRO A 65 -16.00 8.92 7.12
C PRO A 65 -14.82 9.35 6.26
N LEU A 66 -13.59 9.22 6.78
CA LEU A 66 -12.37 9.57 6.04
C LEU A 66 -12.23 8.69 4.79
N MET A 67 -12.41 7.38 4.92
CA MET A 67 -12.33 6.45 3.79
C MET A 67 -13.38 6.77 2.71
N ALA A 68 -14.58 7.16 3.11
CA ALA A 68 -15.63 7.56 2.17
C ALA A 68 -15.24 8.80 1.36
N GLU A 69 -14.63 9.80 1.99
CA GLU A 69 -14.19 11.00 1.30
C GLU A 69 -13.01 10.75 0.36
N LEU A 70 -12.02 9.98 0.81
CA LEU A 70 -10.90 9.55 -0.03
C LEU A 70 -11.41 8.75 -1.24
N GLY A 71 -12.41 7.89 -1.03
CA GLY A 71 -13.07 7.10 -2.07
C GLY A 71 -13.84 7.95 -3.07
N ARG A 72 -14.63 8.91 -2.60
CA ARG A 72 -15.38 9.87 -3.43
C ARG A 72 -14.45 10.68 -4.33
N ARG A 73 -13.28 11.06 -3.83
CA ARG A 73 -12.24 11.80 -4.56
C ARG A 73 -11.42 10.92 -5.52
N GLY A 74 -11.53 9.60 -5.44
CA GLY A 74 -10.71 8.68 -6.21
C GLY A 74 -9.23 8.70 -5.78
N THR A 75 -8.95 8.98 -4.51
CA THR A 75 -7.61 9.30 -4.00
C THR A 75 -6.68 8.09 -4.07
N THR A 76 -5.42 8.30 -4.43
CA THR A 76 -4.37 7.29 -4.24
C THR A 76 -3.92 7.31 -2.79
N VAL A 77 -3.98 6.17 -2.12
CA VAL A 77 -3.57 6.02 -0.72
C VAL A 77 -2.39 5.07 -0.63
N PHE A 78 -1.26 5.55 -0.11
CA PHE A 78 -0.11 4.71 0.19
C PHE A 78 -0.20 4.24 1.65
N ILE A 79 -0.30 2.93 1.86
CA ILE A 79 -0.32 2.35 3.20
C ILE A 79 1.11 1.96 3.57
N HIS A 80 1.67 2.65 4.55
CA HIS A 80 2.95 2.33 5.15
C HIS A 80 2.75 1.60 6.49
N PRO A 81 3.56 0.59 6.83
CA PRO A 81 3.42 -0.09 8.11
C PRO A 81 3.67 0.84 9.31
N ALA A 82 3.05 0.50 10.43
CA ALA A 82 3.42 1.00 11.75
C ALA A 82 3.97 -0.15 12.60
N GLU A 83 4.24 0.13 13.87
CA GLU A 83 4.47 -0.92 14.84
C GLU A 83 3.20 -1.77 15.01
N LEU A 84 3.39 -3.09 15.17
CA LEU A 84 2.28 -3.99 15.46
C LEU A 84 1.74 -3.71 16.88
N PRO A 85 0.42 -3.88 17.11
CA PRO A 85 -0.11 -3.87 18.46
C PRO A 85 0.45 -5.06 19.25
N GLY A 86 1.24 -4.78 20.28
CA GLY A 86 1.82 -5.79 21.17
C GLY A 86 3.25 -5.48 21.59
N PRO A 87 3.84 -6.30 22.48
CA PRO A 87 5.23 -6.13 22.89
C PRO A 87 6.19 -6.54 21.78
N LEU A 88 7.29 -5.80 21.65
CA LEU A 88 8.39 -6.16 20.75
C LEU A 88 9.14 -7.39 21.26
N VAL A 89 9.67 -8.18 20.32
CA VAL A 89 10.59 -9.28 20.66
C VAL A 89 11.98 -8.69 20.90
N PRO A 90 12.58 -8.87 22.11
CA PRO A 90 13.88 -8.29 22.42
C PRO A 90 14.96 -8.68 21.40
N GLY A 91 15.65 -7.68 20.85
CA GLY A 91 16.74 -7.87 19.88
C GLY A 91 16.29 -8.02 18.42
N LEU A 92 14.97 -8.07 18.14
CA LEU A 92 14.45 -8.08 16.78
C LEU A 92 13.86 -6.71 16.44
N PRO A 93 14.41 -5.99 15.44
CA PRO A 93 13.84 -4.72 15.02
C PRO A 93 12.52 -4.93 14.25
N PRO A 94 11.48 -4.12 14.49
CA PRO A 94 10.17 -4.30 13.84
C PRO A 94 10.22 -4.29 12.30
N TYR A 95 11.07 -3.45 11.71
CA TYR A 95 11.21 -3.34 10.26
C TYR A 95 11.72 -4.62 9.58
N ALA A 96 12.29 -5.58 10.34
CA ALA A 96 12.78 -6.82 9.75
C ALA A 96 11.66 -7.78 9.31
N ALA A 97 10.49 -7.75 9.97
CA ALA A 97 9.38 -8.66 9.65
C ALA A 97 8.00 -8.14 10.08
N ASP A 98 7.92 -7.47 11.22
CA ASP A 98 6.64 -7.02 11.79
C ASP A 98 5.96 -5.99 10.89
N PHE A 99 6.72 -5.12 10.24
CA PHE A 99 6.21 -4.17 9.25
C PHE A 99 5.53 -4.86 8.05
N LEU A 100 6.10 -5.97 7.57
CA LEU A 100 5.50 -6.75 6.48
C LEU A 100 4.20 -7.42 6.96
N LEU A 101 4.17 -7.89 8.20
CA LEU A 101 2.96 -8.43 8.82
C LEU A 101 1.90 -7.33 9.03
N ASP A 102 2.27 -6.12 9.43
CA ASP A 102 1.34 -5.03 9.66
C ASP A 102 0.64 -4.59 8.37
N THR A 103 1.41 -4.45 7.28
CA THR A 103 0.86 -4.20 5.95
C THR A 103 -0.09 -5.31 5.51
N THR A 104 0.25 -6.58 5.79
CA THR A 104 -0.61 -7.73 5.50
C THR A 104 -1.92 -7.65 6.29
N ARG A 105 -1.85 -7.28 7.58
CA ARG A 105 -3.03 -7.10 8.45
C ARG A 105 -3.92 -5.97 7.97
N ALA A 106 -3.35 -4.84 7.53
CA ALA A 106 -4.12 -3.73 6.98
C ALA A 106 -4.92 -4.17 5.73
N ALA A 107 -4.29 -4.89 4.81
CA ALA A 107 -4.99 -5.42 3.63
C ALA A 107 -6.15 -6.36 4.01
N MET A 108 -5.90 -7.30 4.94
CA MET A 108 -6.94 -8.20 5.46
C MET A 108 -8.09 -7.42 6.12
N ASN A 109 -7.75 -6.44 6.97
CA ASN A 109 -8.72 -5.63 7.70
C ASN A 109 -9.60 -4.81 6.75
N LEU A 110 -9.02 -4.17 5.74
CA LEU A 110 -9.75 -3.36 4.74
C LEU A 110 -10.72 -4.20 3.90
N VAL A 111 -10.33 -5.42 3.53
CA VAL A 111 -11.22 -6.35 2.79
C VAL A 111 -12.34 -6.85 3.69
N LEU A 112 -12.03 -7.32 4.90
CA LEU A 112 -13.02 -7.91 5.81
C LEU A 112 -14.02 -6.89 6.36
N SER A 113 -13.57 -5.67 6.62
CA SER A 113 -14.47 -4.57 6.99
C SER A 113 -15.37 -4.14 5.83
N GLY A 114 -15.10 -4.58 4.60
CA GLY A 114 -15.83 -4.19 3.39
C GLY A 114 -15.47 -2.80 2.86
N THR A 115 -14.43 -2.16 3.41
CA THR A 115 -13.99 -0.81 3.02
C THR A 115 -13.61 -0.76 1.54
N THR A 116 -12.92 -1.77 1.00
CA THR A 116 -12.55 -1.85 -0.43
C THR A 116 -13.76 -1.97 -1.36
N THR A 117 -14.84 -2.57 -0.87
CA THR A 117 -16.11 -2.72 -1.59
C THR A 117 -16.95 -1.45 -1.53
N ARG A 118 -17.05 -0.80 -0.36
CA ARG A 118 -17.81 0.44 -0.19
C ARG A 118 -17.16 1.63 -0.90
N HIS A 119 -15.83 1.69 -0.90
CA HIS A 119 -15.05 2.81 -1.44
C HIS A 119 -14.13 2.36 -2.57
N PRO A 120 -14.68 1.86 -3.69
CA PRO A 120 -13.88 1.29 -4.77
C PRO A 120 -13.03 2.33 -5.51
N GLY A 121 -13.28 3.62 -5.30
CA GLY A 121 -12.50 4.72 -5.86
C GLY A 121 -11.12 4.91 -5.22
N ILE A 122 -10.89 4.39 -4.01
CA ILE A 122 -9.57 4.50 -3.37
C ILE A 122 -8.59 3.57 -4.09
N ARG A 123 -7.49 4.14 -4.59
CA ARG A 123 -6.39 3.38 -5.22
C ARG A 123 -5.33 3.13 -4.16
N ILE A 124 -5.38 1.96 -3.52
CA ILE A 124 -4.55 1.66 -2.36
C ILE A 124 -3.27 0.95 -2.80
N ILE A 125 -2.11 1.56 -2.51
CA ILE A 125 -0.78 0.97 -2.67
C ILE A 125 -0.33 0.41 -1.32
N LEU A 126 0.00 -0.88 -1.28
CA LEU A 126 0.59 -1.53 -0.12
C LEU A 126 2.12 -1.47 -0.23
N SER A 127 2.76 -1.01 0.85
CA SER A 127 4.22 -0.95 0.93
C SER A 127 4.86 -2.34 0.89
N HIS A 128 6.11 -2.38 0.48
CA HIS A 128 7.01 -3.52 0.62
C HIS A 128 6.46 -4.80 -0.02
N GLY A 129 6.04 -4.72 -1.29
CA GLY A 129 5.43 -5.85 -2.00
C GLY A 129 4.09 -6.30 -1.42
N GLY A 130 3.49 -5.51 -0.52
CA GLY A 130 2.33 -5.91 0.28
C GLY A 130 2.67 -6.87 1.41
N GLY A 131 3.92 -6.84 1.89
CA GLY A 131 4.40 -7.70 2.98
C GLY A 131 4.35 -9.18 2.62
N PHE A 132 3.67 -9.98 3.45
CA PHE A 132 3.53 -11.42 3.22
C PHE A 132 2.29 -11.77 2.38
N LEU A 133 1.51 -10.77 1.96
CA LEU A 133 0.22 -10.99 1.32
C LEU A 133 0.34 -11.82 0.03
N PRO A 134 1.18 -11.50 -0.97
CA PRO A 134 1.23 -12.27 -2.21
C PRO A 134 1.58 -13.75 -1.99
N TYR A 135 2.52 -14.01 -1.08
CA TYR A 135 2.93 -15.37 -0.71
C TYR A 135 1.77 -16.15 -0.05
N ALA A 136 1.04 -15.51 0.86
CA ALA A 136 0.05 -16.18 1.71
C ALA A 136 -1.41 -16.02 1.27
N ALA A 137 -1.69 -15.31 0.17
CA ALA A 137 -3.04 -14.85 -0.19
C ALA A 137 -4.12 -15.95 -0.18
N ARG A 138 -3.81 -17.13 -0.74
CA ARG A 138 -4.77 -18.26 -0.77
C ARG A 138 -5.04 -18.84 0.62
N ARG A 139 -3.99 -18.96 1.45
CA ARG A 139 -4.13 -19.38 2.85
C ARG A 139 -4.96 -18.37 3.63
N ILE A 140 -4.66 -17.09 3.47
CA ILE A 140 -5.39 -15.97 4.10
C ILE A 140 -6.87 -16.05 3.72
N ALA A 141 -7.20 -16.10 2.43
CA ALA A 141 -8.59 -16.12 1.97
C ALA A 141 -9.40 -17.30 2.53
N LEU A 142 -8.82 -18.51 2.52
CA LEU A 142 -9.47 -19.69 3.11
C LEU A 142 -9.65 -19.58 4.63
N ALA A 143 -8.62 -19.11 5.33
CA ALA A 143 -8.69 -18.93 6.78
C ALA A 143 -9.72 -17.88 7.19
N LEU A 144 -9.80 -16.77 6.44
CA LEU A 144 -10.75 -15.69 6.68
C LEU A 144 -12.19 -16.13 6.40
N GLN A 145 -12.45 -16.82 5.28
CA GLN A 145 -13.77 -17.40 5.02
C GLN A 145 -14.18 -18.35 6.16
N ALA A 146 -13.28 -19.27 6.55
CA ALA A 146 -13.56 -20.22 7.64
C ALA A 146 -13.83 -19.50 8.97
N HIS A 147 -13.08 -18.44 9.28
CA HIS A 147 -13.29 -17.65 10.48
C HIS A 147 -14.65 -16.93 10.47
N GLN A 148 -15.05 -16.34 9.34
CA GLN A 148 -16.37 -15.70 9.19
C GLN A 148 -17.51 -16.71 9.34
N GLN A 149 -17.34 -17.96 8.90
CA GLN A 149 -18.37 -19.01 9.02
C GLN A 149 -18.63 -19.45 10.47
N ILE A 150 -17.61 -19.38 11.33
CA ILE A 150 -17.73 -19.74 12.75
C ILE A 150 -17.96 -18.53 13.66
N SER A 151 -17.93 -17.33 13.09
CA SER A 151 -18.18 -16.07 13.79
C SER A 151 -19.54 -15.51 13.39
N ASP A 152 -20.12 -14.61 14.18
CA ASP A 152 -21.37 -13.92 13.84
C ASP A 152 -21.18 -12.81 12.77
N ILE A 153 -20.09 -12.87 11.99
CA ILE A 153 -19.77 -11.89 10.94
C ILE A 153 -20.56 -12.26 9.68
N GLN A 154 -21.55 -11.44 9.33
CA GLN A 154 -22.39 -11.63 8.14
C GLN A 154 -22.40 -10.38 7.25
N PRO A 155 -22.46 -10.53 5.91
CA PRO A 155 -22.42 -11.79 5.17
C PRO A 155 -21.02 -12.40 5.11
N VAL A 156 -20.94 -13.74 5.06
CA VAL A 156 -19.68 -14.45 4.80
C VAL A 156 -19.20 -14.18 3.37
N MET A 157 -17.96 -13.70 3.23
CA MET A 157 -17.34 -13.55 1.91
C MET A 157 -16.73 -14.90 1.48
N SER A 158 -16.92 -15.26 0.21
CA SER A 158 -16.20 -16.41 -0.36
C SER A 158 -14.70 -16.12 -0.45
N HIS A 159 -13.86 -17.14 -0.35
CA HIS A 159 -12.42 -16.98 -0.51
C HIS A 159 -12.05 -16.47 -1.91
N GLU A 160 -12.85 -16.77 -2.95
CA GLU A 160 -12.70 -16.18 -4.28
C GLU A 160 -12.98 -14.68 -4.28
N THR A 161 -14.02 -14.22 -3.57
CA THR A 161 -14.30 -12.79 -3.39
C THR A 161 -13.16 -12.12 -2.62
N ILE A 162 -12.68 -12.73 -1.53
CA ILE A 162 -11.56 -12.21 -0.74
C ILE A 162 -10.30 -12.10 -1.61
N LEU A 163 -9.96 -13.13 -2.38
CA LEU A 163 -8.83 -13.10 -3.31
C LEU A 163 -8.99 -12.03 -4.38
N THR A 164 -10.22 -11.81 -4.87
CA THR A 164 -10.50 -10.76 -5.85
C THR A 164 -10.22 -9.39 -5.24
N GLU A 165 -10.74 -9.12 -4.05
CA GLU A 165 -10.52 -7.85 -3.35
C GLU A 165 -9.05 -7.62 -2.98
N LEU A 166 -8.35 -8.66 -2.49
CA LEU A 166 -6.91 -8.57 -2.19
C LEU A 166 -6.05 -8.31 -3.45
N ARG A 167 -6.51 -8.70 -4.65
CA ARG A 167 -5.81 -8.39 -5.91
C ARG A 167 -6.04 -6.98 -6.43
N ARG A 168 -7.04 -6.27 -5.91
CA ARG A 168 -7.33 -4.87 -6.32
C ARG A 168 -6.30 -3.88 -5.81
N PHE A 169 -5.52 -4.25 -4.79
CA PHE A 169 -4.44 -3.44 -4.28
C PHE A 169 -3.34 -3.23 -5.33
N TYR A 170 -2.66 -2.10 -5.21
CA TYR A 170 -1.37 -1.84 -5.82
C TYR A 170 -0.27 -2.28 -4.86
N PHE A 171 0.89 -2.62 -5.40
CA PHE A 171 2.04 -3.12 -4.65
C PHE A 171 3.28 -2.36 -5.09
N ASP A 172 3.98 -1.73 -4.17
CA ASP A 172 5.33 -1.26 -4.49
C ASP A 172 6.34 -2.43 -4.47
N THR A 173 7.53 -2.20 -4.98
CA THR A 173 8.64 -3.18 -4.95
C THR A 173 9.70 -2.85 -3.89
N ALA A 174 9.44 -1.85 -3.05
CA ALA A 174 10.39 -1.30 -2.10
C ALA A 174 10.87 -2.39 -1.14
N LEU A 175 12.19 -2.55 -1.02
CA LEU A 175 12.83 -3.54 -0.16
C LEU A 175 12.34 -4.99 -0.32
N SER A 176 11.72 -5.30 -1.45
CA SER A 176 11.01 -6.57 -1.61
C SER A 176 11.35 -7.26 -2.91
N ALA A 177 11.79 -6.56 -3.95
CA ALA A 177 12.13 -7.18 -5.22
C ALA A 177 13.37 -8.08 -5.12
N ASN A 178 13.18 -9.40 -5.24
CA ASN A 178 14.26 -10.39 -5.34
C ASN A 178 13.77 -11.67 -6.05
N PRO A 179 14.66 -12.60 -6.44
CA PRO A 179 14.29 -13.82 -7.15
C PRO A 179 13.30 -14.73 -6.42
N ASP A 180 13.19 -14.63 -5.09
CA ASP A 180 12.31 -15.46 -4.28
C ASP A 180 10.91 -14.86 -4.15
N THR A 181 10.80 -13.54 -4.07
CA THR A 181 9.55 -12.80 -3.84
C THR A 181 8.85 -12.39 -5.13
N LEU A 182 9.60 -11.95 -6.15
CA LEU A 182 9.05 -11.46 -7.42
C LEU A 182 8.15 -12.49 -8.11
N PRO A 183 8.49 -13.80 -8.18
CA PRO A 183 7.59 -14.79 -8.75
C PRO A 183 6.22 -14.82 -8.05
N THR A 184 6.19 -14.65 -6.73
CA THR A 184 4.94 -14.67 -5.96
C THR A 184 4.12 -13.41 -6.18
N LEU A 185 4.77 -12.24 -6.22
CA LEU A 185 4.11 -10.97 -6.50
C LEU A 185 3.52 -10.94 -7.90
N LEU A 186 4.32 -11.30 -8.92
CA LEU A 186 3.90 -11.33 -10.33
C LEU A 186 2.78 -12.34 -10.60
N ALA A 187 2.75 -13.47 -9.89
CA ALA A 187 1.69 -14.46 -10.02
C ALA A 187 0.39 -14.07 -9.30
N PHE A 188 0.48 -13.20 -8.30
CA PHE A 188 -0.67 -12.80 -7.48
C PHE A 188 -1.34 -11.52 -7.98
N ALA A 189 -0.55 -10.46 -8.13
CA ALA A 189 -1.03 -9.11 -8.42
C ALA A 189 -1.47 -8.95 -9.89
N ASP A 190 -2.33 -7.96 -10.14
CA ASP A 190 -2.54 -7.48 -11.50
C ASP A 190 -1.23 -6.84 -12.02
N PRO A 191 -0.75 -7.18 -13.23
CA PRO A 191 0.49 -6.62 -13.77
C PRO A 191 0.48 -5.09 -13.92
N THR A 192 -0.70 -4.47 -13.99
CA THR A 192 -0.86 -3.00 -14.01
C THR A 192 -0.82 -2.36 -12.62
N HIS A 193 -0.78 -3.17 -11.56
CA HIS A 193 -0.84 -2.75 -10.17
C HIS A 193 0.49 -2.90 -9.42
N ILE A 194 1.58 -3.18 -10.12
CA ILE A 194 2.92 -3.30 -9.52
C ILE A 194 3.73 -2.04 -9.85
N THR A 195 4.27 -1.37 -8.84
CA THR A 195 4.99 -0.10 -8.99
C THR A 195 6.41 -0.19 -8.44
N PHE A 196 7.34 0.53 -9.04
CA PHE A 196 8.68 0.68 -8.47
C PHE A 196 8.63 1.45 -7.14
N GLY A 197 9.40 0.99 -6.15
CA GLY A 197 9.64 1.71 -4.90
C GLY A 197 11.05 1.39 -4.37
N SER A 198 11.64 2.32 -3.60
CA SER A 198 13.00 2.16 -3.05
C SER A 198 13.09 2.27 -1.53
N ASP A 199 12.05 2.82 -0.90
CA ASP A 199 11.99 3.18 0.52
C ASP A 199 13.04 4.21 0.99
N PHE A 200 13.66 4.95 0.07
CA PHE A 200 14.56 6.04 0.43
C PHE A 200 13.75 7.20 1.07
N PRO A 201 14.24 7.86 2.15
CA PRO A 201 15.54 7.68 2.81
C PRO A 201 15.50 6.77 4.05
N TYR A 202 14.40 6.06 4.32
CA TYR A 202 14.30 5.17 5.49
C TYR A 202 15.17 3.93 5.33
N ALA A 203 15.22 3.37 4.14
CA ALA A 203 16.24 2.42 3.75
C ALA A 203 17.59 3.11 3.54
N THR A 204 18.66 2.43 3.95
CA THR A 204 20.01 2.86 3.62
C THR A 204 20.22 2.81 2.09
N PRO A 205 21.09 3.68 1.52
CA PRO A 205 21.41 3.62 0.10
C PRO A 205 21.83 2.23 -0.38
N GLU A 206 22.57 1.49 0.46
CA GLU A 206 23.02 0.13 0.17
C GLU A 206 21.84 -0.85 0.07
N MET A 207 20.89 -0.78 0.99
CA MET A 207 19.69 -1.62 0.97
C MET A 207 18.81 -1.31 -0.23
N SER A 208 18.51 -0.03 -0.48
CA SER A 208 17.71 0.37 -1.64
C SER A 208 18.37 -0.06 -2.95
N ALA A 209 19.70 0.11 -3.08
CA ALA A 209 20.45 -0.31 -4.25
C ALA A 209 20.43 -1.83 -4.44
N TYR A 210 20.55 -2.61 -3.36
CA TYR A 210 20.49 -4.07 -3.42
C TYR A 210 19.18 -4.56 -4.06
N PHE A 211 18.02 -4.16 -3.52
CA PHE A 211 16.73 -4.60 -4.05
C PHE A 211 16.44 -4.04 -5.46
N THR A 212 16.90 -2.81 -5.74
CA THR A 212 16.81 -2.24 -7.10
C THR A 212 17.60 -3.07 -8.10
N GLN A 213 18.83 -3.49 -7.77
CA GLN A 213 19.65 -4.34 -8.61
C GLN A 213 19.02 -5.73 -8.83
N GLN A 214 18.36 -6.28 -7.80
CA GLN A 214 17.64 -7.54 -7.95
C GLN A 214 16.46 -7.42 -8.93
N LEU A 215 15.69 -6.32 -8.87
CA LEU A 215 14.64 -6.03 -9.86
C LEU A 215 15.22 -5.85 -11.28
N ASP A 216 16.36 -5.18 -11.40
CA ASP A 216 17.08 -4.98 -12.66
C ASP A 216 17.49 -6.31 -13.30
N ALA A 217 18.02 -7.22 -12.49
CA ALA A 217 18.49 -8.52 -12.95
C ALA A 217 17.36 -9.53 -13.22
N TYR A 218 16.15 -9.31 -12.69
CA TYR A 218 15.04 -10.24 -12.87
C TYR A 218 14.56 -10.26 -14.34
N PRO A 219 14.29 -11.44 -14.94
CA PRO A 219 13.96 -11.56 -16.36
C PRO A 219 12.49 -11.19 -16.65
N LEU A 220 12.18 -9.91 -16.58
CA LEU A 220 10.92 -9.32 -17.06
C LEU A 220 11.00 -9.09 -18.57
N ASP A 221 9.87 -9.23 -19.27
CA ASP A 221 9.76 -8.71 -20.64
C ASP A 221 9.78 -7.16 -20.65
N ASP A 222 10.02 -6.58 -21.82
CA ASP A 222 10.16 -5.12 -21.96
C ASP A 222 8.90 -4.36 -21.53
N ALA A 223 7.72 -4.94 -21.74
CA ALA A 223 6.45 -4.32 -21.38
C ALA A 223 6.25 -4.33 -19.86
N GLN A 224 6.50 -5.46 -19.20
CA GLN A 224 6.49 -5.61 -17.75
C GLN A 224 7.50 -4.68 -17.09
N ARG A 225 8.73 -4.63 -17.61
CA ARG A 225 9.78 -3.75 -17.09
C ARG A 225 9.37 -2.28 -17.17
N THR A 226 8.90 -1.84 -18.33
CA THR A 226 8.42 -0.46 -18.53
C THR A 226 7.25 -0.13 -17.60
N ALA A 227 6.29 -1.06 -17.47
CA ALA A 227 5.13 -0.89 -16.60
C ALA A 227 5.53 -0.73 -15.13
N ILE A 228 6.39 -1.62 -14.60
CA ILE A 228 6.83 -1.59 -13.20
C ILE A 228 7.73 -0.39 -12.93
N ASP A 229 8.69 -0.09 -13.82
CA ASP A 229 9.67 0.98 -13.61
C ASP A 229 9.04 2.37 -13.53
N HIS A 230 7.98 2.61 -14.31
CA HIS A 230 7.28 3.88 -14.29
C HIS A 230 5.84 3.84 -14.83
N GLY A 231 5.49 3.00 -15.81
CA GLY A 231 4.20 3.07 -16.51
C GLY A 231 2.98 3.00 -15.59
N ASN A 232 2.99 2.08 -14.61
CA ASN A 232 1.91 1.91 -13.65
C ASN A 232 1.82 3.10 -12.68
N ALA A 233 2.96 3.63 -12.23
CA ALA A 233 2.99 4.82 -11.39
C ALA A 233 2.51 6.07 -12.15
N GLN A 234 2.86 6.19 -13.43
CA GLN A 234 2.40 7.27 -14.30
C GLN A 234 0.88 7.26 -14.52
N ALA A 235 0.27 6.08 -14.56
CA ALA A 235 -1.19 5.94 -14.59
C ALA A 235 -1.86 6.39 -13.27
N LEU A 236 -1.20 6.17 -12.12
CA LEU A 236 -1.68 6.66 -10.83
C LEU A 236 -1.53 8.17 -10.66
N PHE A 237 -0.44 8.73 -11.20
CA PHE A 237 -0.05 10.13 -11.02
C PHE A 237 0.13 10.85 -12.37
N PRO A 238 -0.97 11.11 -13.11
CA PRO A 238 -0.92 11.70 -14.45
C PRO A 238 -0.41 13.15 -14.48
N ARG A 239 -0.22 13.79 -13.32
CA ARG A 239 0.44 15.09 -13.23
C ARG A 239 1.94 14.98 -13.55
N LEU A 240 2.57 13.87 -13.18
CA LEU A 240 4.02 13.62 -13.30
C LEU A 240 4.41 13.04 -14.67
N THR A 241 3.51 13.05 -15.64
CA THR A 241 3.73 12.55 -17.01
C THR A 241 3.83 13.66 -18.05
N ARG A 242 3.65 14.92 -17.62
CA ARG A 242 3.61 16.09 -18.50
C ARG A 242 5.00 16.65 -18.77
#